data_AF-A0A2A4QPN3-F1
#
_entry.id   AF-A0A2A4QPN3-F1
#
_cell.length_a   1.000
_cell.length_b   1.000
_cell.length_c   1.000
_cell.angle_alpha   90.00
_cell.angle_beta   90.00
_cell.angle_gamma   90.00
#
_symmetry.space_group_name_H-M   'P 1'
#
loop_
_entity.id
_entity.type
_entity.pdbx_description
1 polymer ?
#
loop_
_entity_poly.entity_id
_entity_poly.type
_entity_poly.pdbx_seq_one_letter_code
_entity_poly.pdbx_strand_id
1 'polypeptide(L)'
;MKKLIQRLLDNKAGAFLVLILGILISPFVAIFKWKEITERLKEENKEPDFTKYLERNADNETSFINITVEDTWIRVEEGEFLGQVSKSSHGKNSKESALNWANQLVNDKISEGFRITKYIETQENTLTKYDDWDWHEVPEDLDEFQGYVPGGLYLGWAIDRGLLNHEFIKESGLNKVIADFKDRKITGPKIYENIDGVLDKELLNKAGNRFSLEYFDSYLSDLKIGVAGDLPSIYHLDDTWDNFTKVSEMLDKKLNKMDNR
;
A
#
# COMPACT_ATOMS: atom_id res chain seq x y z
N MET A 1 -13.29 1.93 12.94
CA MET A 1 -13.94 2.93 13.84
C MET A 1 -14.71 4.02 13.07
N LYS A 2 -14.08 4.77 12.13
CA LYS A 2 -14.73 5.81 11.29
C LYS A 2 -16.04 5.37 10.59
N LYS A 3 -16.05 4.22 9.91
CA LYS A 3 -17.25 3.68 9.23
C LYS A 3 -18.37 3.22 10.19
N LEU A 4 -18.03 2.87 11.42
CA LEU A 4 -18.99 2.40 12.44
C LEU A 4 -19.74 3.58 13.08
N ILE A 5 -19.04 4.68 13.33
CA ILE A 5 -19.60 5.90 13.92
C ILE A 5 -20.50 6.63 12.92
N GLN A 6 -20.10 6.73 11.66
CA GLN A 6 -20.94 7.35 10.62
C GLN A 6 -22.25 6.58 10.39
N ARG A 7 -22.19 5.24 10.35
CA ARG A 7 -23.39 4.37 10.30
C ARG A 7 -24.32 4.52 11.50
N LEU A 8 -23.79 4.86 12.68
CA LEU A 8 -24.60 5.11 13.88
C LEU A 8 -25.27 6.49 13.85
N LEU A 9 -24.63 7.51 13.25
CA LEU A 9 -25.22 8.86 13.12
C LEU A 9 -26.31 8.91 12.04
N ASP A 10 -26.16 8.16 10.96
CA ASP A 10 -27.11 8.15 9.83
C ASP A 10 -28.40 7.36 10.13
N ASN A 11 -28.39 6.54 11.18
CA ASN A 11 -29.52 5.71 11.57
C ASN A 11 -30.22 6.33 12.79
N LYS A 12 -31.53 6.62 12.72
CA LYS A 12 -32.30 7.22 13.85
C LYS A 12 -32.19 6.40 15.16
N ALA A 13 -31.80 5.13 15.07
CA ALA A 13 -31.51 4.25 16.20
C ALA A 13 -30.13 4.52 16.89
N GLY A 14 -29.11 5.01 16.18
CA GLY A 14 -27.80 5.27 16.78
C GLY A 14 -27.72 6.58 17.58
N ALA A 15 -28.59 7.55 17.28
CA ALA A 15 -28.87 8.67 18.20
C ALA A 15 -29.41 8.18 19.56
N PHE A 16 -30.13 7.05 19.57
CA PHE A 16 -30.67 6.42 20.78
C PHE A 16 -29.61 5.70 21.61
N LEU A 17 -28.56 5.15 20.97
CA LEU A 17 -27.45 4.46 21.64
C LEU A 17 -26.49 5.41 22.35
N VAL A 18 -26.29 6.62 21.81
CA VAL A 18 -25.58 7.71 22.50
C VAL A 18 -26.37 8.20 23.73
N LEU A 19 -27.70 8.20 23.64
CA LEU A 19 -28.61 8.52 24.75
C LEU A 19 -28.58 7.47 25.86
N ILE A 20 -28.45 6.17 25.53
CA ILE A 20 -28.38 5.08 26.53
C ILE A 20 -27.08 5.12 27.36
N LEU A 21 -25.95 5.50 26.76
CA LEU A 21 -24.69 5.73 27.50
C LEU A 21 -24.72 7.00 28.38
N GLY A 22 -25.66 7.92 28.14
CA GLY A 22 -25.87 9.15 28.91
C GLY A 22 -26.69 8.99 30.19
N ILE A 23 -27.27 7.82 30.47
CA ILE A 23 -28.14 7.62 31.66
C ILE A 23 -27.34 7.44 32.97
N LEU A 24 -26.01 7.26 32.91
CA LEU A 24 -25.15 7.10 34.10
C LEU A 24 -24.26 8.32 34.41
N ILE A 25 -24.35 9.41 33.63
CA ILE A 25 -23.51 10.60 33.81
C ILE A 25 -24.42 11.83 33.73
N SER A 26 -24.27 12.77 34.68
CA SER A 26 -25.07 13.99 34.78
C SER A 26 -25.33 14.64 33.40
N PRO A 27 -26.55 15.16 33.13
CA PRO A 27 -26.91 15.79 31.86
C PRO A 27 -25.91 16.87 31.42
N PHE A 28 -25.28 17.55 32.39
CA PHE A 28 -24.25 18.55 32.15
C PHE A 28 -22.97 17.97 31.54
N VAL A 29 -22.54 16.79 31.98
CA VAL A 29 -21.35 16.11 31.47
C VAL A 29 -21.60 15.52 30.08
N ALA A 30 -22.81 15.03 29.82
CA ALA A 30 -23.21 14.57 28.49
C ALA A 30 -23.21 15.72 27.47
N ILE A 31 -23.76 16.89 27.84
CA ILE A 31 -23.73 18.10 26.97
C ILE A 31 -22.30 18.58 26.73
N PHE A 32 -21.46 18.59 27.76
CA PHE A 32 -20.06 19.01 27.63
C PHE A 32 -19.24 18.07 26.74
N LYS A 33 -19.36 16.75 26.94
CA LYS A 33 -18.70 15.74 26.09
C LYS A 33 -19.24 15.77 24.66
N TRP A 34 -20.54 16.00 24.47
CA TRP A 34 -21.12 16.17 23.14
C TRP A 34 -20.55 17.39 22.43
N LYS A 35 -20.44 18.54 23.13
CA LYS A 35 -19.80 19.74 22.59
C LYS A 35 -18.35 19.48 22.18
N GLU A 36 -17.55 18.83 23.03
CA GLU A 36 -16.16 18.48 22.72
C GLU A 36 -16.06 17.54 21.52
N ILE A 37 -16.90 16.50 21.45
CA ILE A 37 -16.96 15.58 20.31
C ILE A 37 -17.36 16.34 19.04
N THR A 38 -18.36 17.23 19.10
CA THR A 38 -18.79 17.99 17.92
C THR A 38 -17.75 19.01 17.47
N GLU A 39 -17.02 19.65 18.37
CA GLU A 39 -15.93 20.57 18.00
C GLU A 39 -14.74 19.81 17.42
N ARG A 40 -14.36 18.66 18.01
CA ARG A 40 -13.36 17.76 17.41
C ARG A 40 -13.77 17.27 16.03
N LEU A 41 -15.03 16.87 15.85
CA LEU A 41 -15.54 16.44 14.54
C LEU A 41 -15.60 17.60 13.53
N LYS A 42 -15.82 18.84 13.97
CA LYS A 42 -15.73 20.02 13.09
C LYS A 42 -14.29 20.33 12.69
N GLU A 43 -13.35 20.22 13.63
CA GLU A 43 -11.92 20.38 13.35
C GLU A 43 -11.38 19.26 12.44
N GLU A 44 -11.80 18.01 12.68
CA GLU A 44 -11.44 16.85 11.84
C GLU A 44 -12.04 16.89 10.42
N ASN A 45 -13.16 17.59 10.22
CA ASN A 45 -13.83 17.73 8.92
C ASN A 45 -13.61 19.09 8.26
N LYS A 46 -12.71 19.93 8.79
CA LYS A 46 -12.39 21.21 8.16
C LYS A 46 -11.65 20.94 6.85
N GLU A 47 -12.23 21.37 5.73
CA GLU A 47 -11.54 21.30 4.44
C GLU A 47 -10.21 22.08 4.51
N PRO A 48 -9.15 21.56 3.87
CA PRO A 48 -7.88 22.25 3.84
C PRO A 48 -8.03 23.61 3.16
N ASP A 49 -7.23 24.57 3.61
CA ASP A 49 -7.27 25.94 3.08
C ASP A 49 -6.79 26.01 1.63
N PHE A 50 -6.02 25.02 1.19
CA PHE A 50 -5.52 24.86 -0.16
C PHE A 50 -5.13 23.40 -0.41
N THR A 51 -5.49 22.89 -1.59
CA THR A 51 -4.95 21.62 -2.09
C THR A 51 -4.72 21.74 -3.60
N LYS A 52 -3.51 21.37 -4.05
CA LYS A 52 -3.19 21.23 -5.47
C LYS A 52 -2.45 19.93 -5.71
N TYR A 53 -2.95 19.19 -6.68
CA TYR A 53 -2.34 17.98 -7.19
C TYR A 53 -1.83 18.26 -8.60
N LEU A 54 -0.59 17.88 -8.86
CA LEU A 54 0.05 18.09 -10.15
C LEU A 54 0.72 16.81 -10.61
N GLU A 55 0.72 16.60 -11.93
CA GLU A 55 1.32 15.43 -12.57
C GLU A 55 2.21 15.83 -13.74
N ARG A 56 3.23 15.02 -13.98
CA ARG A 56 4.09 15.10 -15.16
C ARG A 56 4.30 13.69 -15.70
N ASN A 57 4.00 13.51 -16.98
CA ASN A 57 4.21 12.25 -17.69
C ASN A 57 5.48 12.34 -18.54
N ALA A 58 6.42 11.42 -18.36
CA ALA A 58 7.64 11.29 -19.14
C ALA A 58 8.02 9.81 -19.27
N ASP A 59 8.33 9.33 -20.48
CA ASP A 59 8.87 7.98 -20.73
C ASP A 59 8.09 6.82 -20.06
N ASN A 60 6.75 6.87 -20.12
CA ASN A 60 5.82 5.92 -19.46
C ASN A 60 5.86 5.93 -17.92
N GLU A 61 6.43 6.97 -17.33
CA GLU A 61 6.40 7.23 -15.90
C GLU A 61 5.58 8.48 -15.60
N THR A 62 4.78 8.42 -14.53
CA THR A 62 4.02 9.55 -14.00
C THR A 62 4.62 9.98 -12.69
N SER A 63 5.22 11.17 -12.66
CA SER A 63 5.59 11.85 -11.42
C SER A 63 4.40 12.66 -10.92
N PHE A 64 4.22 12.74 -9.61
CA PHE A 64 3.17 13.55 -8.99
C PHE A 64 3.70 14.40 -7.85
N ILE A 65 2.94 15.44 -7.52
CA ILE A 65 3.09 16.20 -6.29
C ILE A 65 1.70 16.65 -5.79
N ASN A 66 1.44 16.39 -4.52
CA ASN A 66 0.26 16.85 -3.78
C ASN A 66 0.70 17.86 -2.71
N ILE A 67 0.15 19.07 -2.77
CA ILE A 67 0.47 20.17 -1.86
C ILE A 67 -0.80 20.54 -1.11
N THR A 68 -0.81 20.36 0.20
CA THR A 68 -1.94 20.65 1.08
C THR A 68 -1.54 21.67 2.13
N VAL A 69 -2.33 22.74 2.29
CA VAL A 69 -2.16 23.73 3.36
C VAL A 69 -3.30 23.61 4.37
N GLU A 70 -2.93 23.44 5.63
CA GLU A 70 -3.82 23.44 6.79
C GLU A 70 -3.30 24.51 7.77
N ASP A 71 -3.97 25.67 7.83
CA ASP A 71 -3.55 26.83 8.62
C ASP A 71 -2.11 27.29 8.28
N THR A 72 -1.15 27.13 9.20
CA THR A 72 0.25 27.52 8.99
C THR A 72 1.14 26.38 8.48
N TRP A 73 0.58 25.19 8.28
CA TRP A 73 1.33 24.00 7.91
C TRP A 73 1.08 23.63 6.45
N ILE A 74 2.16 23.32 5.74
CA ILE A 74 2.11 22.77 4.39
C ILE A 74 2.60 21.33 4.44
N ARG A 75 1.80 20.39 3.94
CA ARG A 75 2.22 19.01 3.64
C ARG A 75 2.48 18.90 2.15
N VAL A 76 3.60 18.28 1.82
CA VAL A 76 3.98 17.96 0.43
C VAL A 76 4.20 16.46 0.35
N GLU A 77 3.47 15.81 -0.54
CA GLU A 77 3.70 14.42 -0.92
C GLU A 77 4.10 14.40 -2.39
N GLU A 78 5.30 13.94 -2.72
CA GLU A 78 5.78 13.89 -4.10
C GLU A 78 6.49 12.56 -4.38
N GLY A 79 6.44 12.12 -5.63
CA GLY A 79 7.04 10.85 -6.02
C GLY A 79 6.63 10.44 -7.42
N GLU A 80 6.75 9.16 -7.69
CA GLU A 80 6.39 8.54 -8.96
C GLU A 80 5.42 7.41 -8.71
N PHE A 81 4.49 7.21 -9.65
CA PHE A 81 3.59 6.06 -9.60
C PHE A 81 4.40 4.77 -9.56
N LEU A 82 3.98 3.82 -8.72
CA LEU A 82 4.70 2.56 -8.46
C LEU A 82 6.15 2.72 -7.93
N GLY A 83 6.54 3.94 -7.59
CA GLY A 83 7.84 4.30 -7.02
C GLY A 83 7.74 4.68 -5.55
N GLN A 84 8.84 5.27 -5.07
CA GLN A 84 8.92 5.80 -3.72
C GLN A 84 8.18 7.14 -3.62
N VAL A 85 7.51 7.36 -2.50
CA VAL A 85 6.81 8.62 -2.20
C VAL A 85 7.49 9.30 -1.02
N SER A 86 7.96 10.51 -1.26
CA SER A 86 8.50 11.39 -0.22
C SER A 86 7.39 12.22 0.40
N LYS A 87 7.39 12.32 1.73
CA LYS A 87 6.46 13.16 2.49
C LYS A 87 7.24 14.17 3.31
N SER A 88 6.90 15.45 3.18
CA SER A 88 7.51 16.53 3.96
C SER A 88 6.47 17.48 4.52
N SER A 89 6.83 18.16 5.61
CA SER A 89 5.98 19.14 6.29
C SER A 89 6.76 20.41 6.56
N HIS A 90 6.14 21.56 6.25
CA HIS A 90 6.76 22.88 6.34
C HIS A 90 5.86 23.80 7.16
N GLY A 91 6.39 24.34 8.26
CA GLY A 91 5.69 25.34 9.07
C GLY A 91 6.02 26.76 8.61
N LYS A 92 5.02 27.64 8.61
CA LYS A 92 5.21 29.08 8.38
C LYS A 92 4.69 29.90 9.56
N ASN A 93 5.03 31.19 9.59
CA ASN A 93 4.66 32.09 10.67
C ASN A 93 3.21 32.61 10.57
N SER A 94 2.57 32.45 9.41
CA SER A 94 1.16 32.80 9.20
C SER A 94 0.53 31.96 8.09
N LYS A 95 -0.79 31.84 8.10
CA LYS A 95 -1.54 31.21 7.01
C LYS A 95 -1.26 31.85 5.65
N GLU A 96 -1.18 33.18 5.59
CA GLU A 96 -0.89 33.91 4.36
C GLU A 96 0.49 33.53 3.80
N SER A 97 1.51 33.46 4.66
CA SER A 97 2.85 33.03 4.23
C SER A 97 2.91 31.56 3.79
N ALA A 98 2.06 30.69 4.36
CA ALA A 98 1.91 29.31 3.93
C ALA A 98 1.30 29.20 2.53
N LEU A 99 0.21 29.95 2.28
CA LEU A 99 -0.42 30.02 0.97
C LEU A 99 0.51 30.61 -0.10
N ASN A 100 1.25 31.67 0.23
CA ASN A 100 2.20 32.28 -0.71
C ASN A 100 3.32 31.30 -1.09
N TRP A 101 3.87 30.58 -0.11
CA TRP A 101 4.89 29.55 -0.37
C TRP A 101 4.34 28.39 -1.20
N ALA A 102 3.14 27.89 -0.88
CA ALA A 102 2.52 26.80 -1.63
C ALA A 102 2.24 27.20 -3.09
N ASN A 103 1.75 28.42 -3.34
CA ASN A 103 1.56 28.94 -4.70
C ASN A 103 2.89 29.10 -5.46
N GLN A 104 3.96 29.53 -4.78
CA GLN A 104 5.28 29.59 -5.38
C GLN A 104 5.74 28.19 -5.80
N LEU A 105 5.65 27.19 -4.91
CA LEU A 105 6.02 25.82 -5.23
C LEU A 105 5.20 25.24 -6.41
N VAL A 106 3.90 25.54 -6.47
CA VAL A 106 3.05 25.17 -7.63
C VAL A 106 3.60 25.77 -8.92
N ASN A 107 3.94 27.06 -8.93
CA ASN A 107 4.48 27.73 -10.12
C ASN A 107 5.85 27.15 -10.53
N ASP A 108 6.70 26.87 -9.55
CA ASP A 108 8.02 26.26 -9.78
C ASP A 108 7.83 24.88 -10.45
N LYS A 109 6.95 24.02 -9.92
CA LYS A 109 6.66 22.71 -10.52
C LYS A 109 6.03 22.80 -11.91
N ILE A 110 5.17 23.79 -12.15
CA ILE A 110 4.64 24.05 -13.51
C ILE A 110 5.78 24.39 -14.47
N SER A 111 6.78 25.16 -14.03
CA SER A 111 7.97 25.47 -14.85
C SER A 111 8.85 24.24 -15.14
N GLU A 112 8.79 23.23 -14.27
CA GLU A 112 9.42 21.90 -14.45
C GLU A 112 8.60 20.94 -15.34
N GLY A 113 7.47 21.41 -15.90
CA GLY A 113 6.62 20.66 -16.83
C GLY A 113 5.45 19.91 -16.18
N PHE A 114 5.23 20.08 -14.87
CA PHE A 114 4.03 19.55 -14.22
C PHE A 114 2.77 20.32 -14.65
N ARG A 115 1.64 19.63 -14.62
CA ARG A 115 0.32 20.20 -14.91
C ARG A 115 -0.58 20.00 -13.71
N ILE A 116 -1.36 21.01 -13.34
CA ILE A 116 -2.40 20.85 -12.33
C ILE A 116 -3.45 19.88 -12.87
N THR A 117 -3.72 18.81 -12.14
CA THR A 117 -4.75 17.82 -12.46
C THR A 117 -5.68 17.63 -11.26
N LYS A 118 -6.76 16.89 -11.47
CA LYS A 118 -7.57 16.39 -10.36
C LYS A 118 -6.90 15.10 -9.88
N TYR A 119 -6.79 14.93 -8.56
CA TYR A 119 -6.45 13.62 -8.01
C TYR A 119 -7.52 12.60 -8.43
N ILE A 120 -7.09 11.59 -9.16
CA ILE A 120 -7.91 10.43 -9.54
C ILE A 120 -7.22 9.23 -8.91
N GLU A 121 -7.93 8.57 -8.01
CA GLU A 121 -7.48 7.33 -7.39
C GLU A 121 -7.40 6.22 -8.45
N THR A 122 -6.23 5.60 -8.54
CA THR A 122 -5.93 4.44 -9.38
C THR A 122 -5.15 3.43 -8.55
N GLN A 123 -5.10 2.17 -8.96
CA GLN A 123 -4.27 1.21 -8.23
C GLN A 123 -2.78 1.61 -8.26
N GLU A 124 -2.30 2.25 -9.33
CA GLU A 124 -0.91 2.72 -9.45
C GLU A 124 -0.52 3.74 -8.36
N ASN A 125 -1.48 4.48 -7.81
CA ASN A 125 -1.25 5.52 -6.81
C ASN A 125 -1.83 5.23 -5.42
N THR A 126 -2.67 4.20 -5.24
CA THR A 126 -3.19 3.82 -3.91
C THR A 126 -2.83 2.42 -3.43
N LEU A 127 -2.32 1.54 -4.29
CA LEU A 127 -1.90 0.21 -3.86
C LEU A 127 -0.76 0.33 -2.84
N THR A 128 -0.81 -0.50 -1.80
CA THR A 128 0.21 -0.57 -0.74
C THR A 128 0.81 -1.96 -0.64
N LYS A 129 0.02 -3.00 -0.86
CA LYS A 129 0.48 -4.40 -0.88
C LYS A 129 -0.27 -5.20 -1.93
N TYR A 130 0.40 -6.19 -2.48
CA TYR A 130 -0.14 -7.15 -3.45
C TYR A 130 -0.70 -8.40 -2.78
N ASP A 131 -0.16 -8.74 -1.62
CA ASP A 131 -0.52 -9.94 -0.87
C ASP A 131 -0.33 -9.71 0.63
N ASP A 132 -1.13 -10.42 1.42
CA ASP A 132 -1.07 -10.41 2.88
C ASP A 132 -1.47 -11.78 3.41
N TRP A 133 -0.68 -12.29 4.35
CA TRP A 133 -0.94 -13.52 5.08
C TRP A 133 -2.39 -13.65 5.57
N ASP A 134 -2.94 -12.57 6.12
CA ASP A 134 -4.28 -12.54 6.71
C ASP A 134 -5.42 -12.72 5.68
N TRP A 135 -5.10 -12.68 4.38
CA TRP A 135 -6.08 -12.91 3.31
C TRP A 135 -6.26 -14.39 2.96
N HIS A 136 -5.39 -15.26 3.48
CA HIS A 136 -5.34 -16.66 3.12
C HIS A 136 -6.04 -17.54 4.16
N GLU A 137 -6.94 -18.43 3.70
CA GLU A 137 -7.55 -19.47 4.52
C GLU A 137 -6.81 -20.80 4.29
N VAL A 138 -5.85 -21.11 5.16
CA VAL A 138 -5.10 -22.37 5.11
C VAL A 138 -6.00 -23.54 5.54
N PRO A 139 -6.07 -24.63 4.78
CA PRO A 139 -6.77 -25.84 5.18
C PRO A 139 -6.32 -26.36 6.55
N GLU A 140 -7.28 -26.78 7.40
CA GLU A 140 -7.02 -27.23 8.78
C GLU A 140 -6.11 -28.47 8.86
N ASP A 141 -5.98 -29.23 7.77
CA ASP A 141 -5.11 -30.41 7.68
C ASP A 141 -3.65 -30.08 7.35
N LEU A 142 -3.33 -28.80 7.13
CA LEU A 142 -1.98 -28.32 6.81
C LEU A 142 -1.38 -27.49 7.95
N ASP A 143 -0.05 -27.44 7.99
CA ASP A 143 0.69 -26.53 8.86
C ASP A 143 0.47 -25.07 8.41
N GLU A 144 0.36 -24.12 9.36
CA GLU A 144 0.16 -22.70 9.04
C GLU A 144 1.24 -22.16 8.10
N PHE A 145 2.46 -22.70 8.15
CA PHE A 145 3.53 -22.33 7.23
C PHE A 145 3.14 -22.47 5.75
N GLN A 146 2.23 -23.39 5.42
CA GLN A 146 1.85 -23.67 4.03
C GLN A 146 1.25 -22.50 3.29
N GLY A 147 0.62 -21.57 3.99
CA GLY A 147 0.09 -20.41 3.29
C GLY A 147 1.17 -19.36 2.95
N TYR A 148 2.37 -19.41 3.55
CA TYR A 148 3.49 -18.58 3.06
C TYR A 148 4.04 -19.09 1.73
N VAL A 149 3.69 -20.31 1.31
CA VAL A 149 4.28 -20.95 0.13
C VAL A 149 3.96 -20.20 -1.16
N PRO A 150 2.69 -19.90 -1.51
CA PRO A 150 2.39 -19.19 -2.75
C PRO A 150 3.10 -17.83 -2.86
N GLY A 151 2.94 -16.94 -1.87
CA GLY A 151 3.58 -15.63 -1.88
C GLY A 151 5.11 -15.71 -1.81
N GLY A 152 5.64 -16.68 -1.06
CA GLY A 152 7.07 -16.90 -0.95
C GLY A 152 7.75 -17.41 -2.22
N LEU A 153 7.08 -18.30 -2.98
CA LEU A 153 7.59 -18.73 -4.29
C LEU A 153 7.65 -17.55 -5.27
N TYR A 154 6.65 -16.66 -5.24
CA TYR A 154 6.66 -15.42 -6.00
C TYR A 154 7.81 -14.49 -5.59
N LEU A 155 7.97 -14.22 -4.28
CA LEU A 155 9.04 -13.37 -3.77
C LEU A 155 10.43 -13.92 -4.12
N GLY A 156 10.62 -15.24 -4.01
CA GLY A 156 11.86 -15.90 -4.41
C GLY A 156 12.19 -15.65 -5.88
N TRP A 157 11.19 -15.71 -6.77
CA TRP A 157 11.37 -15.43 -8.19
C TRP A 157 11.73 -13.96 -8.41
N ALA A 158 11.04 -13.04 -7.72
CA ALA A 158 11.33 -11.61 -7.79
C ALA A 158 12.77 -11.29 -7.34
N ILE A 159 13.29 -12.01 -6.33
CA ILE A 159 14.69 -11.91 -5.90
C ILE A 159 15.65 -12.35 -7.01
N ASP A 160 15.41 -13.52 -7.62
CA ASP A 160 16.27 -14.07 -8.69
C ASP A 160 16.26 -13.18 -9.95
N ARG A 161 15.17 -12.45 -10.20
CA ARG A 161 15.03 -11.52 -11.32
C ARG A 161 15.48 -10.08 -11.03
N GLY A 162 15.97 -9.81 -9.82
CA GLY A 162 16.44 -8.47 -9.47
C GLY A 162 15.32 -7.42 -9.43
N LEU A 163 14.10 -7.85 -9.08
CA LEU A 163 12.91 -7.00 -9.02
C LEU A 163 12.72 -6.32 -7.66
N LEU A 164 13.67 -6.48 -6.74
CA LEU A 164 13.61 -5.85 -5.42
C LEU A 164 14.06 -4.39 -5.43
N ASN A 165 13.50 -3.60 -4.51
CA ASN A 165 13.95 -2.26 -4.20
C ASN A 165 15.21 -2.31 -3.32
N HIS A 166 16.38 -2.09 -3.91
CA HIS A 166 17.66 -2.18 -3.21
C HIS A 166 17.79 -1.23 -2.01
N GLU A 167 17.20 -0.03 -2.07
CA GLU A 167 17.27 0.95 -0.98
C GLU A 167 16.45 0.47 0.21
N PHE A 168 15.20 0.06 -0.04
CA PHE A 168 14.33 -0.51 0.99
C PHE A 168 14.95 -1.77 1.63
N ILE A 169 15.50 -2.68 0.82
CA ILE A 169 16.16 -3.89 1.32
C ILE A 169 17.36 -3.57 2.22
N LYS A 170 18.10 -2.50 1.87
CA LYS A 170 19.25 -2.05 2.67
C LYS A 170 18.81 -1.53 4.03
N GLU A 171 17.75 -0.73 4.08
CA GLU A 171 17.24 -0.10 5.29
C GLU A 171 16.47 -1.06 6.20
N SER A 172 15.73 -2.01 5.61
CA SER A 172 14.95 -3.03 6.34
C SER A 172 15.81 -4.14 6.97
N GLY A 173 17.10 -4.23 6.63
CA GLY A 173 17.99 -5.27 7.14
C GLY A 173 17.84 -6.64 6.48
N LEU A 174 17.06 -6.75 5.39
CA LEU A 174 16.79 -8.01 4.68
C LEU A 174 17.98 -8.55 3.87
N ASN A 175 19.09 -7.81 3.78
CA ASN A 175 20.28 -8.20 3.01
C ASN A 175 20.77 -9.62 3.30
N LYS A 176 20.83 -10.01 4.58
CA LYS A 176 21.34 -11.33 4.96
C LYS A 176 20.40 -12.45 4.50
N VAL A 177 19.10 -12.32 4.76
CA VAL A 177 18.13 -13.36 4.42
C VAL A 177 18.02 -13.53 2.90
N ILE A 178 18.10 -12.43 2.13
CA ILE A 178 18.17 -12.48 0.67
C ILE A 178 19.47 -13.14 0.18
N ALA A 179 20.61 -12.88 0.83
CA ALA A 179 21.86 -13.55 0.48
C ALA A 179 21.79 -15.06 0.75
N ASP A 180 21.21 -15.47 1.89
CA ASP A 180 21.03 -16.88 2.22
C ASP A 180 20.09 -17.59 1.22
N PHE A 181 19.05 -16.91 0.71
CA PHE A 181 18.21 -17.42 -0.37
C PHE A 181 18.95 -17.58 -1.70
N LYS A 182 19.77 -16.59 -2.08
CA LYS A 182 20.60 -16.65 -3.29
C LYS A 182 21.62 -17.80 -3.23
N ASP A 183 22.13 -18.09 -2.04
CA ASP A 183 22.99 -19.25 -1.76
C ASP A 183 22.22 -20.57 -1.63
N ARG A 184 20.89 -20.57 -1.85
CA ARG A 184 19.99 -21.73 -1.72
C ARG A 184 19.99 -22.38 -0.32
N LYS A 185 20.34 -21.62 0.72
CA LYS A 185 20.31 -22.07 2.13
C LYS A 185 18.90 -22.02 2.73
N ILE A 186 18.07 -21.13 2.22
CA ILE A 186 16.65 -20.98 2.58
C ILE A 186 15.82 -20.80 1.31
N THR A 187 14.53 -21.06 1.42
CA THR A 187 13.54 -20.91 0.34
C THR A 187 12.83 -19.56 0.43
N GLY A 188 12.15 -19.17 -0.64
CA GLY A 188 11.35 -17.94 -0.69
C GLY A 188 10.26 -17.87 0.39
N PRO A 189 9.48 -18.94 0.63
CA PRO A 189 8.51 -19.02 1.73
C PRO A 189 9.11 -18.74 3.10
N LYS A 190 10.36 -19.16 3.36
CA LYS A 190 11.03 -18.82 4.62
C LYS A 190 11.33 -17.33 4.74
N ILE A 191 11.66 -16.64 3.65
CA ILE A 191 11.80 -15.18 3.67
C ILE A 191 10.45 -14.53 3.93
N TYR A 192 9.41 -15.04 3.26
CA TYR A 192 8.06 -14.50 3.32
C TYR A 192 7.49 -14.56 4.74
N GLU A 193 7.68 -15.67 5.44
CA GLU A 193 7.36 -15.79 6.87
C GLU A 193 8.12 -14.75 7.73
N ASN A 194 9.41 -14.48 7.44
CA ASN A 194 10.20 -13.48 8.19
C ASN A 194 9.74 -12.03 7.98
N ILE A 195 8.90 -11.78 6.97
CA ILE A 195 8.29 -10.47 6.71
C ILE A 195 6.77 -10.49 6.93
N ASP A 196 6.30 -11.41 7.79
CA ASP A 196 4.90 -11.60 8.17
C ASP A 196 3.96 -11.90 6.99
N GLY A 197 4.49 -12.44 5.90
CA GLY A 197 3.75 -12.85 4.71
C GLY A 197 3.09 -11.70 3.95
N VAL A 198 3.68 -10.50 3.99
CA VAL A 198 3.17 -9.33 3.26
C VAL A 198 4.05 -9.00 2.06
N LEU A 199 3.47 -9.03 0.85
CA LEU A 199 4.13 -8.52 -0.36
C LEU A 199 3.80 -7.02 -0.51
N ASP A 200 4.48 -6.19 0.27
CA ASP A 200 4.38 -4.74 0.20
C ASP A 200 5.00 -4.21 -1.11
N LYS A 201 4.41 -3.17 -1.72
CA LYS A 201 4.95 -2.53 -2.92
C LYS A 201 6.36 -1.97 -2.73
N GLU A 202 6.72 -1.62 -1.50
CA GLU A 202 8.02 -1.05 -1.14
C GLU A 202 9.14 -2.09 -1.27
N LEU A 203 8.82 -3.40 -1.19
CA LEU A 203 9.78 -4.48 -1.39
C LEU A 203 10.27 -4.54 -2.85
N LEU A 204 9.45 -4.11 -3.79
CA LEU A 204 9.69 -4.21 -5.22
C LEU A 204 10.16 -2.87 -5.78
N ASN A 205 11.04 -2.93 -6.78
CA ASN A 205 11.37 -1.76 -7.58
C ASN A 205 10.24 -1.48 -8.59
N LYS A 206 10.35 -0.37 -9.33
CA LYS A 206 9.34 0.03 -10.33
C LYS A 206 8.98 -1.08 -11.32
N ALA A 207 9.98 -1.82 -11.82
CA ALA A 207 9.73 -2.91 -12.77
C ALA A 207 8.96 -4.06 -12.12
N GLY A 208 9.35 -4.43 -10.89
CA GLY A 208 8.63 -5.41 -10.08
C GLY A 208 7.19 -4.97 -9.78
N ASN A 209 6.98 -3.72 -9.39
CA ASN A 209 5.65 -3.17 -9.13
C ASN A 209 4.78 -3.11 -10.39
N ARG A 210 5.35 -2.75 -11.55
CA ARG A 210 4.63 -2.73 -12.83
C ARG A 210 4.16 -4.14 -13.21
N PHE A 211 5.04 -5.13 -13.10
CA PHE A 211 4.68 -6.53 -13.36
C PHE A 211 3.63 -7.04 -12.37
N SER A 212 3.83 -6.78 -11.08
CA SER A 212 2.93 -7.26 -10.01
C SER A 212 1.56 -6.61 -10.11
N LEU A 213 1.47 -5.32 -10.40
CA LEU A 213 0.20 -4.62 -10.60
C LEU A 213 -0.62 -5.26 -11.71
N GLU A 214 0.03 -5.63 -12.81
CA GLU A 214 -0.68 -6.20 -13.94
C GLU A 214 -1.02 -7.69 -13.76
N TYR A 215 -0.18 -8.45 -13.05
CA TYR A 215 -0.27 -9.91 -13.06
C TYR A 215 -0.64 -10.56 -11.72
N PHE A 216 -0.37 -9.94 -10.58
CA PHE A 216 -0.43 -10.63 -9.28
C PHE A 216 -1.83 -11.18 -8.97
N ASP A 217 -2.90 -10.46 -9.31
CA ASP A 217 -4.28 -10.95 -9.16
C ASP A 217 -4.54 -12.26 -9.92
N SER A 218 -3.87 -12.46 -11.07
CA SER A 218 -3.97 -13.68 -11.88
C SER A 218 -2.97 -14.76 -11.47
N TYR A 219 -1.93 -14.41 -10.71
CA TYR A 219 -0.85 -15.32 -10.35
C TYR A 219 -1.36 -16.55 -9.59
N LEU A 220 -2.22 -16.39 -8.59
CA LEU A 220 -2.71 -17.52 -7.79
C LEU A 220 -3.56 -18.51 -8.61
N SER A 221 -4.33 -18.00 -9.58
CA SER A 221 -5.07 -18.84 -10.51
C SER A 221 -4.14 -19.61 -11.45
N ASP A 222 -3.14 -18.94 -12.01
CA ASP A 222 -2.15 -19.58 -12.87
C ASP A 222 -1.27 -20.58 -12.10
N LEU A 223 -0.94 -20.28 -10.83
CA LEU A 223 -0.24 -21.19 -9.93
C LEU A 223 -1.06 -22.46 -9.72
N LYS A 224 -2.36 -22.32 -9.46
CA LYS A 224 -3.29 -23.43 -9.30
C LYS A 224 -3.33 -24.32 -10.54
N ILE A 225 -3.51 -23.71 -11.72
CA ILE A 225 -3.67 -24.45 -12.98
C ILE A 225 -2.34 -25.04 -13.47
N GLY A 226 -1.25 -24.26 -13.41
CA GLY A 226 0.02 -24.56 -14.08
C GLY A 226 1.02 -25.34 -13.24
N VAL A 227 0.92 -25.26 -11.90
CA VAL A 227 1.90 -25.91 -11.01
C VAL A 227 1.22 -26.84 -10.00
N ALA A 228 0.21 -26.36 -9.28
CA ALA A 228 -0.48 -27.19 -8.28
C ALA A 228 -1.31 -28.31 -8.93
N GLY A 229 -1.91 -28.05 -10.10
CA GLY A 229 -2.67 -29.03 -10.87
C GLY A 229 -3.78 -29.67 -10.03
N ASP A 230 -3.71 -30.98 -9.87
CA ASP A 230 -4.70 -31.82 -9.18
C ASP A 230 -4.63 -31.76 -7.65
N LEU A 231 -3.64 -31.06 -7.08
CA LEU A 231 -3.56 -30.86 -5.63
C LEU A 231 -4.84 -30.19 -5.09
N PRO A 232 -5.32 -30.47 -3.87
CA PRO A 232 -6.59 -29.91 -3.39
C PRO A 232 -6.65 -28.37 -3.40
N SER A 233 -5.54 -27.70 -3.08
CA SER A 233 -5.40 -26.24 -3.13
C SER A 233 -3.97 -25.82 -3.46
N ILE A 234 -3.74 -24.53 -3.68
CA ILE A 234 -2.39 -23.97 -3.84
C ILE A 234 -1.52 -24.13 -2.58
N TYR A 235 -2.13 -24.27 -1.40
CA TYR A 235 -1.42 -24.48 -0.13
C TYR A 235 -0.92 -25.91 0.06
N HIS A 236 -1.33 -26.84 -0.81
CA HIS A 236 -0.77 -28.19 -0.82
C HIS A 236 0.52 -28.28 -1.65
N LEU A 237 0.99 -27.16 -2.22
CA LEU A 237 2.28 -27.13 -2.89
C LEU A 237 3.40 -27.21 -1.86
N ASP A 238 4.26 -28.22 -1.99
CA ASP A 238 5.43 -28.32 -1.13
C ASP A 238 6.44 -27.19 -1.41
N ASP A 239 7.00 -26.63 -0.33
CA ASP A 239 8.13 -25.70 -0.39
C ASP A 239 9.42 -26.42 -0.82
N THR A 240 9.61 -26.52 -2.13
CA THR A 240 10.74 -27.21 -2.76
C THR A 240 11.32 -26.40 -3.92
N TRP A 241 12.61 -26.59 -4.18
CA TRP A 241 13.27 -25.96 -5.32
C TRP A 241 12.70 -26.40 -6.68
N ASP A 242 12.13 -27.61 -6.76
CA ASP A 242 11.47 -28.09 -7.98
C ASP A 242 10.18 -27.30 -8.25
N ASN A 243 9.34 -27.09 -7.24
CA ASN A 243 8.15 -26.26 -7.38
C ASN A 243 8.52 -24.78 -7.62
N PHE A 244 9.55 -24.27 -6.94
CA PHE A 244 10.11 -22.96 -7.21
C PHE A 244 10.54 -22.78 -8.68
N THR A 245 11.21 -23.78 -9.26
CA THR A 245 11.63 -23.75 -10.66
C THR A 245 10.44 -23.67 -11.59
N LYS A 246 9.41 -24.51 -11.38
CA LYS A 246 8.17 -24.49 -12.18
C LYS A 246 7.44 -23.15 -12.10
N VAL A 247 7.34 -22.57 -10.90
CA VAL A 247 6.73 -21.25 -10.68
C VAL A 247 7.53 -20.16 -11.38
N SER A 248 8.87 -20.22 -11.27
CA SER A 248 9.76 -19.26 -11.92
C SER A 248 9.60 -19.29 -13.45
N GLU A 249 9.57 -20.48 -14.06
CA GLU A 249 9.34 -20.63 -15.50
C GLU A 249 7.98 -20.09 -15.96
N MET A 250 6.94 -20.29 -15.14
CA MET A 250 5.60 -19.75 -15.39
C MET A 250 5.62 -18.21 -15.35
N LEU A 251 6.24 -17.63 -14.32
CA LEU A 251 6.36 -16.18 -14.15
C LEU A 251 7.22 -15.54 -15.26
N ASP A 252 8.32 -16.18 -15.66
CA ASP A 252 9.18 -15.71 -16.74
C ASP A 252 8.43 -15.64 -18.08
N LYS A 253 7.61 -16.64 -18.39
CA LYS A 253 6.77 -16.62 -19.61
C LYS A 253 5.83 -15.41 -19.62
N LYS A 254 5.32 -15.02 -18.46
CA LYS A 254 4.43 -13.86 -18.32
C LYS A 254 5.19 -12.55 -18.41
N LEU A 255 6.33 -12.45 -17.71
CA LEU A 255 7.21 -11.27 -17.75
C LEU A 255 7.69 -11.00 -19.18
N ASN A 256 8.20 -12.03 -19.87
CA ASN A 256 8.64 -11.91 -21.27
C ASN A 256 7.51 -11.49 -22.22
N LYS A 257 6.27 -11.91 -21.96
CA LYS A 257 5.11 -11.48 -22.76
C LYS A 257 4.74 -10.01 -22.50
N MET A 258 4.96 -9.51 -21.29
CA MET A 258 4.80 -8.09 -20.94
C MET A 258 5.84 -7.22 -21.62
N ASP A 259 7.10 -7.62 -21.62
CA ASP A 259 8.19 -6.83 -22.20
C ASP A 259 8.12 -6.71 -23.74
N ASN A 260 7.39 -7.61 -24.40
CA ASN A 260 7.19 -7.59 -25.86
C ASN A 260 5.93 -6.83 -26.32
N ARG A 261 5.29 -6.05 -25.44
CA ARG A 261 4.09 -5.25 -25.76
C ARG A 261 4.39 -3.80 -26.07
#